data_AF-A0A1F3TQI4-F1
#
_entry.id   AF-A0A1F3TQI4-F1
#
_cell.length_a   1.000
_cell.length_b   1.000
_cell.length_c   1.000
_cell.angle_alpha   90.00
_cell.angle_beta   90.00
_cell.angle_gamma   90.00
#
_symmetry.space_group_name_H-M   'P 1'
#
loop_
_entity.id
_entity.type
_entity.pdbx_description
1 polymer ?
#
loop_
_entity_poly.entity_id
_entity_poly.type
_entity_poly.pdbx_seq_one_letter_code
_entity_poly.pdbx_strand_id
1 'polypeptide(L)'
;MKILLIAISAVTAFFLGKEAVNVFKSPVLFQSLESKTVTGEAVYNKIKWFSDSDKDIWMMSQSHNGPQFPEEKWDRLAIIVDKKYKTAQFLQLKPGPLQWTEDLVSQQVPYRVSCFMCHANGPRAIRPTGSSLFAEAKILLWNFKIKSYGRLKEHPSHLKLDADLNMPFRHRTEIDNDTLQVKVCVYCHKESGFAARGTLTRQNAVTIQFLVESGIMPPFGIPISVGEKKEIQRFIRGF
;
A
#
# COMPACT_ATOMS: atom_id res chain seq x y z
N MET A 1 32.20 -32.96 23.69
CA MET A 1 32.47 -31.91 22.68
C MET A 1 31.31 -31.69 21.69
N LYS A 2 30.75 -32.73 21.05
CA LYS A 2 29.62 -32.59 20.09
C LYS A 2 28.34 -31.97 20.67
N ILE A 3 27.97 -32.31 21.91
CA ILE A 3 26.78 -31.77 22.59
C ILE A 3 26.92 -30.25 22.84
N LEU A 4 28.12 -29.79 23.17
CA LEU A 4 28.39 -28.37 23.43
C LEU A 4 28.30 -27.53 22.14
N LEU A 5 28.79 -28.06 21.01
CA LEU A 5 28.68 -27.41 19.69
C LEU A 5 27.22 -27.29 19.22
N ILE A 6 26.40 -28.33 19.41
CA ILE A 6 24.98 -28.30 19.05
C ILE A 6 24.21 -27.30 19.93
N ALA A 7 24.51 -27.24 21.23
CA ALA A 7 23.91 -26.27 22.14
C ALA A 7 24.28 -24.83 21.76
N ILE A 8 25.54 -24.56 21.41
CA ILE A 8 25.98 -23.23 20.96
C ILE A 8 25.29 -22.85 19.65
N SER A 9 25.23 -23.74 18.64
CA SER A 9 24.54 -23.44 17.37
C SER A 9 23.04 -23.20 17.53
N ALA A 10 22.36 -23.96 18.41
CA ALA A 10 20.93 -23.77 18.68
C ALA A 10 20.66 -22.47 19.43
N VAL A 11 21.52 -22.09 20.38
CA VAL A 11 21.44 -20.82 21.11
C VAL A 11 21.70 -19.65 20.16
N THR A 12 22.71 -19.72 19.30
CA THR A 12 22.99 -18.66 18.31
C THR A 12 21.86 -18.52 17.30
N ALA A 13 21.28 -19.62 16.80
CA ALA A 13 20.12 -19.57 15.91
C ALA A 13 18.86 -19.00 16.62
N PHE A 14 18.68 -19.28 17.91
CA PHE A 14 17.57 -18.75 18.70
C PHE A 14 17.71 -17.24 19.01
N PHE A 15 18.92 -16.78 19.34
CA PHE A 15 19.20 -15.35 19.55
C PHE A 15 19.15 -14.55 18.25
N LEU A 16 19.72 -15.08 17.17
CA LEU A 16 19.57 -14.50 15.82
C LEU A 16 18.10 -14.50 15.38
N GLY A 17 17.32 -15.52 15.75
CA GLY A 17 15.89 -15.58 15.49
C GLY A 17 15.09 -14.49 16.21
N LYS A 18 15.34 -14.27 17.50
CA LYS A 18 14.64 -13.23 18.29
C LYS A 18 15.00 -11.81 17.85
N GLU A 19 16.28 -11.54 17.59
CA GLU A 19 16.69 -10.23 17.07
C GLU A 19 16.17 -10.01 15.65
N ALA A 20 16.25 -11.00 14.76
CA ALA A 20 15.67 -10.90 13.43
C ALA A 20 14.17 -10.58 13.49
N VAL A 21 13.41 -11.28 14.36
CA VAL A 21 11.97 -11.02 14.57
C VAL A 21 11.71 -9.58 15.05
N ASN A 22 12.52 -9.05 15.97
CA ASN A 22 12.36 -7.67 16.45
C ASN A 22 12.73 -6.63 15.38
N VAL A 23 13.74 -6.92 14.58
CA VAL A 23 14.15 -6.05 13.47
C VAL A 23 13.07 -5.99 12.38
N PHE A 24 12.29 -7.05 12.17
CA PHE A 24 11.11 -6.98 11.29
C PHE A 24 9.97 -6.11 11.85
N LYS A 25 9.93 -5.87 13.16
CA LYS A 25 8.89 -5.06 13.82
C LYS A 25 9.17 -3.55 13.81
N SER A 26 10.39 -3.10 13.52
CA SER A 26 10.68 -1.66 13.48
C SER A 26 9.95 -0.97 12.31
N PRO A 27 9.59 0.32 12.43
CA PRO A 27 9.11 1.08 11.29
C PRO A 27 10.23 1.32 10.27
N VAL A 28 9.87 1.50 9.00
CA VAL A 28 10.80 1.89 7.93
C VAL A 28 10.45 3.29 7.46
N LEU A 29 11.40 4.23 7.59
CA LEU A 29 11.33 5.58 7.02
C LEU A 29 11.94 5.57 5.61
N PHE A 30 11.23 6.16 4.65
CA PHE A 30 11.70 6.28 3.27
C PHE A 30 11.05 7.48 2.57
N GLN A 31 11.67 7.96 1.50
CA GLN A 31 11.06 8.94 0.61
C GLN A 31 10.17 8.21 -0.41
N SER A 32 8.96 8.74 -0.64
CA SER A 32 8.04 8.24 -1.66
C SER A 32 8.59 8.47 -3.06
N LEU A 33 8.61 7.41 -3.87
CA LEU A 33 8.81 7.57 -5.31
C LEU A 33 7.56 8.17 -6.01
N GLU A 34 6.36 7.85 -5.50
CA GLU A 34 5.08 8.15 -6.17
C GLU A 34 4.49 9.51 -5.79
N SER A 35 4.88 10.03 -4.63
CA SER A 35 4.22 11.19 -4.03
C SER A 35 5.19 12.36 -3.96
N LYS A 36 4.71 13.51 -4.42
CA LYS A 36 5.38 14.80 -4.32
C LYS A 36 4.42 15.81 -3.70
N THR A 37 4.97 16.83 -3.06
CA THR A 37 4.17 17.99 -2.64
C THR A 37 3.70 18.78 -3.87
N VAL A 38 2.82 19.77 -3.66
CA VAL A 38 2.39 20.70 -4.72
C VAL A 38 3.54 21.50 -5.33
N THR A 39 4.64 21.68 -4.58
CA THR A 39 5.88 22.34 -5.01
C THR A 39 6.88 21.36 -5.64
N GLY A 40 6.53 20.08 -5.78
CA GLY A 40 7.40 19.04 -6.34
C GLY A 40 8.40 18.44 -5.34
N GLU A 41 8.30 18.79 -4.05
CA GLU A 41 9.21 18.32 -3.01
C GLU A 41 8.92 16.87 -2.60
N ALA A 42 9.89 16.27 -1.91
CA ALA A 42 9.84 14.90 -1.43
C ALA A 42 8.78 14.71 -0.34
N VAL A 43 7.94 13.69 -0.50
CA VAL A 43 7.06 13.19 0.57
C VAL A 43 7.75 12.03 1.28
N TYR A 44 7.77 12.06 2.61
CA TYR A 44 8.40 11.03 3.43
C TYR A 44 7.32 10.16 4.07
N ASN A 45 7.56 8.85 4.09
CA ASN A 45 6.66 7.87 4.70
C ASN A 45 7.40 7.05 5.73
N LYS A 46 6.73 6.78 6.84
CA LYS A 46 7.15 5.84 7.86
C LYS A 46 6.10 4.74 7.91
N ILE A 47 6.47 3.50 7.58
CA ILE A 47 5.53 2.38 7.50
C ILE A 47 5.89 1.26 8.47
N LYS A 48 4.86 0.60 9.02
CA LYS A 48 4.99 -0.54 9.91
C LYS A 48 3.88 -1.55 9.64
N TRP A 49 4.25 -2.81 9.63
CA TRP A 49 3.33 -3.94 9.45
C TRP A 49 3.12 -4.66 10.79
N PHE A 50 1.85 -4.90 11.12
CA PHE A 50 1.41 -5.74 12.22
C PHE A 50 0.65 -6.93 11.64
N SER A 51 0.90 -8.13 12.16
CA SER A 51 0.24 -9.35 11.69
C SER A 51 -0.34 -10.09 12.87
N ASP A 52 -1.59 -10.48 12.74
CA ASP A 52 -2.28 -11.46 13.60
C ASP A 52 -2.66 -12.70 12.77
N SER A 53 -3.40 -13.64 13.33
CA SER A 53 -3.90 -14.86 12.69
C SER A 53 -4.92 -14.55 11.58
N ASP A 54 -5.82 -13.60 11.81
CA ASP A 54 -6.95 -13.27 10.93
C ASP A 54 -6.74 -11.99 10.11
N LYS A 55 -5.87 -11.09 10.56
CA LYS A 55 -5.66 -9.77 9.95
C LYS A 55 -4.19 -9.43 9.73
N ASP A 56 -3.95 -8.58 8.74
CA ASP A 56 -2.70 -7.84 8.58
C ASP A 56 -3.02 -6.34 8.60
N ILE A 57 -2.28 -5.56 9.40
CA ILE A 57 -2.45 -4.12 9.50
C ILE A 57 -1.20 -3.42 8.98
N TRP A 58 -1.37 -2.58 7.97
CA TRP A 58 -0.34 -1.72 7.42
C TRP A 58 -0.58 -0.30 7.90
N MET A 59 0.22 0.16 8.87
CA MET A 59 0.16 1.54 9.33
C MET A 59 1.22 2.38 8.64
N MET A 60 0.84 3.59 8.24
CA MET A 60 1.72 4.55 7.60
C MET A 60 1.53 5.93 8.21
N SER A 61 2.64 6.60 8.52
CA SER A 61 2.66 8.04 8.76
C SER A 61 3.33 8.73 7.58
N GLN A 62 2.78 9.84 7.11
CA GLN A 62 3.26 10.58 5.95
C GLN A 62 3.54 12.05 6.29
N SER A 63 4.69 12.56 5.86
CA SER A 63 5.07 13.96 5.99
C SER A 63 5.27 14.62 4.63
N HIS A 64 4.62 15.76 4.47
CA HIS A 64 4.76 16.68 3.36
C HIS A 64 5.76 17.81 3.65
N ASN A 65 6.29 17.89 4.88
CA ASN A 65 7.18 18.97 5.34
C ASN A 65 8.58 18.44 5.70
N GLY A 66 8.95 17.29 5.14
CA GLY A 66 10.23 16.63 5.40
C GLY A 66 10.24 15.68 6.62
N PRO A 67 11.33 14.92 6.80
CA PRO A 67 11.41 13.83 7.79
C PRO A 67 11.68 14.33 9.21
N GLN A 68 12.11 15.60 9.36
CA GLN A 68 12.37 16.22 10.67
C GLN A 68 11.14 16.96 11.22
N PHE A 69 10.05 17.02 10.45
CA PHE A 69 8.81 17.63 10.91
C PHE A 69 8.23 16.81 12.08
N PRO A 70 7.63 17.42 13.11
CA PRO A 70 7.17 16.68 14.29
C PRO A 70 6.16 15.57 13.93
N GLU A 71 6.37 14.34 14.41
CA GLU A 71 5.58 13.15 14.04
C GLU A 71 4.08 13.31 14.38
N GLU A 72 3.74 14.09 15.40
CA GLU A 72 2.38 14.44 15.79
C GLU A 72 1.65 15.34 14.79
N LYS A 73 2.34 15.78 13.73
CA LYS A 73 1.74 16.51 12.60
C LYS A 73 1.70 15.70 11.31
N TRP A 74 2.20 14.46 11.32
CA TRP A 74 2.18 13.60 10.14
C TRP A 74 0.78 13.01 9.94
N ASP A 75 0.37 12.88 8.69
CA ASP A 75 -0.87 12.18 8.36
C ASP A 75 -0.71 10.71 8.69
N ARG A 76 -1.63 10.13 9.47
CA ARG A 76 -1.58 8.73 9.87
C ARG A 76 -2.73 7.94 9.25
N LEU A 77 -2.37 6.84 8.59
CA LEU A 77 -3.26 5.97 7.84
C LEU A 77 -3.07 4.52 8.30
N ALA A 78 -4.12 3.71 8.18
CA ALA A 78 -4.03 2.27 8.33
C ALA A 78 -4.80 1.56 7.20
N ILE A 79 -4.26 0.43 6.73
CA ILE A 79 -4.94 -0.51 5.85
C ILE A 79 -5.01 -1.85 6.56
N ILE A 80 -6.21 -2.28 6.92
CA ILE A 80 -6.49 -3.56 7.57
C ILE A 80 -6.90 -4.55 6.48
N VAL A 81 -6.18 -5.64 6.35
CA VAL A 81 -6.49 -6.73 5.43
C VAL A 81 -7.06 -7.89 6.24
N ASP A 82 -8.33 -8.21 6.01
CA ASP A 82 -8.95 -9.43 6.52
C ASP A 82 -8.52 -10.61 5.65
N LYS A 83 -7.78 -11.56 6.24
CA LYS A 83 -7.22 -12.71 5.53
C LYS A 83 -8.29 -13.73 5.14
N LYS A 84 -9.36 -13.83 5.94
CA LYS A 84 -10.43 -14.81 5.80
C LYS A 84 -11.40 -14.39 4.71
N TYR A 85 -11.89 -13.16 4.77
CA TYR A 85 -12.87 -12.63 3.81
C TYR A 85 -12.23 -11.93 2.62
N LYS A 86 -10.89 -11.78 2.62
CA LYS A 86 -10.13 -11.12 1.56
C LYS A 86 -10.64 -9.72 1.30
N THR A 87 -10.86 -8.94 2.37
CA THR A 87 -11.29 -7.54 2.29
C THR A 87 -10.22 -6.59 2.79
N ALA A 88 -10.21 -5.36 2.31
CA ALA A 88 -9.38 -4.28 2.84
C ALA A 88 -10.26 -3.16 3.42
N GLN A 89 -9.91 -2.72 4.63
CA GLN A 89 -10.46 -1.55 5.28
C GLN A 89 -9.37 -0.47 5.38
N PHE A 90 -9.69 0.75 4.99
CA PHE A 90 -8.82 1.92 5.07
C PHE A 90 -9.27 2.80 6.23
N LEU A 91 -8.33 3.36 6.98
CA LEU A 91 -8.62 4.28 8.07
C LEU A 91 -7.71 5.50 7.96
N GLN A 92 -8.28 6.69 8.10
CA GLN A 92 -7.54 7.90 8.44
C GLN A 92 -7.61 8.07 9.96
N LEU A 93 -6.46 8.19 10.61
CA LEU A 93 -6.34 8.30 12.05
C LEU A 93 -5.82 9.69 12.43
N LYS A 94 -6.07 10.12 13.66
CA LYS A 94 -5.34 11.25 14.25
C LYS A 94 -3.82 10.97 14.19
N PRO A 95 -2.96 11.98 14.06
CA PRO A 95 -1.52 11.81 14.15
C PRO A 95 -1.09 11.12 15.46
N GLY A 96 0.08 10.48 15.45
CA GLY A 96 0.61 9.77 16.61
C GLY A 96 1.54 8.62 16.23
N PRO A 97 1.98 7.83 17.21
CA PRO A 97 2.94 6.75 16.96
C PRO A 97 2.36 5.64 16.08
N LEU A 98 3.24 4.93 15.37
CA LEU A 98 2.91 3.70 14.65
C LEU A 98 2.82 2.52 15.62
N GLN A 99 1.72 2.51 16.38
CA GLN A 99 1.32 1.45 17.28
C GLN A 99 -0.13 1.11 16.97
N TRP A 100 -0.43 -0.18 16.86
CA TRP A 100 -1.77 -0.66 16.61
C TRP A 100 -2.44 -1.07 17.92
N THR A 101 -3.67 -0.58 18.11
CA THR A 101 -4.58 -1.00 19.17
C THR A 101 -5.99 -1.02 18.57
N GLU A 102 -6.84 -1.96 18.99
CA GLU A 102 -8.16 -2.18 18.38
C GLU A 102 -9.10 -0.96 18.53
N ASP A 103 -8.91 -0.15 19.58
CA ASP A 103 -9.68 1.06 19.80
C ASP A 103 -9.42 2.14 18.73
N LEU A 104 -8.30 2.09 18.00
CA LEU A 104 -8.00 3.06 16.93
C LEU A 104 -9.04 3.05 15.81
N VAL A 105 -9.73 1.92 15.57
CA VAL A 105 -10.82 1.84 14.60
C VAL A 105 -11.93 2.84 14.94
N SER A 106 -12.20 3.05 16.24
CA SER A 106 -13.17 4.03 16.72
C SER A 106 -12.67 5.48 16.71
N GLN A 107 -11.36 5.67 16.57
CA GLN A 107 -10.69 6.98 16.56
C GLN A 107 -10.43 7.52 15.15
N GLN A 108 -11.08 6.95 14.13
CA GLN A 108 -10.98 7.44 12.76
C GLN A 108 -11.42 8.91 12.66
N VAL A 109 -10.76 9.63 11.76
CA VAL A 109 -11.13 11.00 11.39
C VAL A 109 -11.52 11.02 9.91
N PRO A 110 -12.23 12.05 9.43
CA PRO A 110 -12.53 12.17 8.02
C PRO A 110 -11.25 12.11 7.16
N TYR A 111 -11.35 11.45 6.01
CA TYR A 111 -10.25 11.42 5.06
C TYR A 111 -9.88 12.83 4.62
N ARG A 112 -8.58 13.09 4.51
CA ARG A 112 -8.07 14.32 3.87
C ARG A 112 -7.97 14.18 2.35
N VAL A 113 -7.88 12.92 1.88
CA VAL A 113 -7.78 12.53 0.47
C VAL A 113 -8.45 11.17 0.27
N SER A 114 -9.06 10.94 -0.91
CA SER A 114 -9.56 9.61 -1.26
C SER A 114 -8.39 8.63 -1.38
N CYS A 115 -8.24 7.74 -0.39
CA CYS A 115 -7.23 6.68 -0.42
C CYS A 115 -7.42 5.75 -1.63
N PHE A 116 -8.64 5.65 -2.16
CA PHE A 116 -8.95 4.79 -3.30
C PHE A 116 -8.32 5.25 -4.61
N MET A 117 -8.06 6.56 -4.77
CA MET A 117 -7.32 7.09 -5.93
C MET A 117 -5.95 6.40 -6.08
N CYS A 118 -5.31 6.15 -4.94
CA CYS A 118 -4.02 5.51 -4.88
C CYS A 118 -4.10 4.00 -4.71
N HIS A 119 -5.17 3.44 -4.13
CA HIS A 119 -5.25 2.04 -3.73
C HIS A 119 -6.51 1.34 -4.26
N ALA A 120 -6.36 0.50 -5.28
CA ALA A 120 -7.42 -0.38 -5.75
C ALA A 120 -7.66 -1.56 -4.77
N ASN A 121 -8.29 -1.27 -3.63
CA ASN A 121 -8.76 -2.22 -2.62
C ASN A 121 -7.70 -2.95 -1.77
N GLY A 122 -6.56 -2.33 -1.50
CA GLY A 122 -5.65 -2.88 -0.50
C GLY A 122 -4.30 -2.16 -0.45
N PRO A 123 -3.34 -2.70 0.31
CA PRO A 123 -1.98 -2.17 0.31
C PRO A 123 -1.36 -2.33 -1.08
N ARG A 124 -0.54 -1.36 -1.46
CA ARG A 124 0.23 -1.38 -2.70
C ARG A 124 1.69 -1.63 -2.40
N ALA A 125 2.41 -2.11 -3.41
CA ALA A 125 3.85 -2.25 -3.31
C ALA A 125 4.49 -0.92 -2.88
N ILE A 126 5.34 -0.98 -1.87
CA ILE A 126 6.10 0.13 -1.30
C ILE A 126 7.31 0.36 -2.21
N ARG A 127 7.49 1.60 -2.65
CA ARG A 127 8.55 2.01 -3.59
C ARG A 127 9.40 3.11 -2.97
N PRO A 128 10.45 2.73 -2.21
CA PRO A 128 11.28 3.70 -1.52
C PRO A 128 12.31 4.33 -2.46
N THR A 129 12.71 5.56 -2.14
CA THR A 129 13.97 6.16 -2.59
C THR A 129 14.80 6.56 -1.38
N GLY A 130 16.13 6.42 -1.47
CA GLY A 130 17.05 6.88 -0.42
C GLY A 130 16.98 6.08 0.89
N SER A 131 16.54 4.82 0.85
CA SER A 131 16.51 3.92 2.01
C SER A 131 17.83 3.17 2.19
N SER A 132 18.08 2.66 3.41
CA SER A 132 19.22 1.75 3.63
C SER A 132 18.98 0.39 2.97
N LEU A 133 20.04 -0.33 2.62
CA LEU A 133 19.96 -1.68 2.05
C LEU A 133 19.10 -2.63 2.91
N PHE A 134 19.22 -2.50 4.24
CA PHE A 134 18.42 -3.29 5.18
C PHE A 134 16.92 -2.96 5.08
N ALA A 135 16.58 -1.66 5.00
CA ALA A 135 15.21 -1.21 4.78
C ALA A 135 14.66 -1.69 3.43
N GLU A 136 15.47 -1.69 2.37
CA GLU A 136 15.08 -2.18 1.04
C GLU A 136 14.78 -3.68 1.04
N ALA A 137 15.65 -4.50 1.66
CA ALA A 137 15.42 -5.93 1.80
C ALA A 137 14.13 -6.23 2.57
N LYS A 138 13.86 -5.47 3.64
CA LYS A 138 12.63 -5.57 4.42
C LYS A 138 11.40 -5.16 3.60
N ILE A 139 11.48 -4.05 2.87
CA ILE A 139 10.42 -3.60 1.96
C ILE A 139 10.17 -4.62 0.86
N LEU A 140 11.21 -5.26 0.32
CA LEU A 140 11.07 -6.31 -0.69
C LEU A 140 10.24 -7.48 -0.16
N LEU A 141 10.52 -7.95 1.06
CA LEU A 141 9.74 -8.99 1.73
C LEU A 141 8.29 -8.55 1.98
N TRP A 142 8.08 -7.31 2.42
CA TRP A 142 6.74 -6.74 2.57
C TRP A 142 5.99 -6.66 1.24
N ASN A 143 6.67 -6.32 0.14
CA ASN A 143 6.09 -6.30 -1.19
C ASN A 143 5.70 -7.69 -1.69
N PHE A 144 6.46 -8.73 -1.36
CA PHE A 144 6.03 -10.11 -1.61
C PHE A 144 4.76 -10.45 -0.83
N LYS A 145 4.70 -10.06 0.45
CA LYS A 145 3.50 -10.25 1.28
C LYS A 145 2.29 -9.48 0.75
N ILE A 146 2.46 -8.24 0.31
CA ILE A 146 1.39 -7.43 -0.29
C ILE A 146 0.88 -8.10 -1.57
N LYS A 147 1.78 -8.57 -2.43
CA LYS A 147 1.41 -9.28 -3.66
C LYS A 147 0.67 -10.60 -3.38
N SER A 148 1.00 -11.30 -2.29
CA SER A 148 0.39 -12.59 -1.96
C SER A 148 -1.06 -12.49 -1.47
N TYR A 149 -1.56 -11.29 -1.16
CA TYR A 149 -2.98 -11.10 -0.85
C TYR A 149 -3.89 -11.43 -2.04
N GLY A 150 -3.41 -11.21 -3.28
CA GLY A 150 -4.21 -11.34 -4.50
C GLY A 150 -5.29 -10.26 -4.59
N ARG A 151 -6.45 -10.61 -5.16
CA ARG A 151 -7.63 -9.73 -5.19
C ARG A 151 -8.20 -9.58 -3.78
N LEU A 152 -8.13 -8.36 -3.27
CA LEU A 152 -8.86 -7.94 -2.07
C LEU A 152 -10.10 -7.16 -2.47
N LYS A 153 -11.23 -7.42 -1.81
CA LYS A 153 -12.49 -6.69 -1.97
C LYS A 153 -12.54 -5.51 -1.00
N GLU A 154 -13.48 -4.61 -1.25
CA GLU A 154 -13.78 -3.54 -0.30
C GLU A 154 -14.43 -4.10 0.96
N HIS A 155 -14.04 -3.59 2.12
CA HIS A 155 -14.72 -3.92 3.36
C HIS A 155 -16.10 -3.22 3.43
N PRO A 156 -17.20 -3.92 3.78
CA PRO A 156 -18.56 -3.37 3.76
C PRO A 156 -18.75 -2.09 4.61
N SER A 157 -17.91 -1.88 5.64
CA SER A 157 -17.97 -0.66 6.45
C SER A 157 -17.73 0.62 5.66
N HIS A 158 -17.03 0.55 4.51
CA HIS A 158 -16.79 1.72 3.66
C HIS A 158 -18.07 2.28 3.05
N LEU A 159 -19.05 1.42 2.72
CA LEU A 159 -20.32 1.87 2.19
C LEU A 159 -21.08 2.75 3.20
N LYS A 160 -20.96 2.41 4.49
CA LYS A 160 -21.53 3.20 5.59
C LYS A 160 -20.73 4.49 5.81
N LEU A 161 -19.40 4.40 5.85
CA LEU A 161 -18.53 5.57 6.02
C LEU A 161 -18.70 6.61 4.92
N ASP A 162 -18.87 6.18 3.67
CA ASP A 162 -19.12 7.09 2.55
C ASP A 162 -20.46 7.82 2.65
N ALA A 163 -21.46 7.21 3.30
CA ALA A 163 -22.73 7.86 3.55
C ALA A 163 -22.63 8.90 4.69
N ASP A 164 -21.78 8.61 5.68
CA ASP A 164 -21.64 9.42 6.89
C ASP A 164 -20.62 10.59 6.71
N LEU A 165 -19.63 10.44 5.83
CA LEU A 165 -18.53 11.38 5.65
C LEU A 165 -18.75 12.25 4.39
N ASN A 166 -18.67 13.58 4.54
CA ASN A 166 -18.73 14.55 3.44
C ASN A 166 -17.57 14.46 2.42
N MET A 167 -16.70 13.44 2.51
CA MET A 167 -15.69 13.11 1.53
C MET A 167 -15.70 11.58 1.32
N PRO A 168 -16.15 11.07 0.17
CA PRO A 168 -16.32 9.65 0.00
C PRO A 168 -14.95 8.95 -0.17
N PHE A 169 -14.83 7.75 0.38
CA PHE A 169 -13.71 6.85 0.13
C PHE A 169 -13.57 6.59 -1.38
N ARG A 170 -14.69 6.46 -2.10
CA ARG A 170 -14.74 6.34 -3.56
C ARG A 170 -15.63 7.37 -4.24
N HIS A 171 -15.18 7.87 -5.36
CA HIS A 171 -16.04 8.62 -6.26
C HIS A 171 -17.08 7.69 -6.91
N ARG A 172 -18.31 8.20 -7.04
CA ARG A 172 -19.48 7.44 -7.50
C ARG A 172 -19.97 7.84 -8.88
N THR A 173 -19.30 8.78 -9.55
CA THR A 173 -19.70 9.18 -10.90
C THR A 173 -19.42 8.05 -11.89
N GLU A 174 -20.17 8.01 -12.98
CA GLU A 174 -19.94 7.03 -14.06
C GLU A 174 -18.54 7.17 -14.65
N ILE A 175 -18.11 8.42 -14.89
CA ILE A 175 -16.79 8.74 -15.44
C ILE A 175 -15.67 8.19 -14.54
N ASP A 176 -15.76 8.42 -13.23
CA ASP A 176 -14.78 7.94 -12.26
C ASP A 176 -14.69 6.40 -12.21
N ASN A 177 -15.81 5.72 -12.42
CA ASN A 177 -15.89 4.27 -12.38
C ASN A 177 -15.66 3.59 -13.74
N ASP A 178 -15.40 4.37 -14.79
CA ASP A 178 -15.01 3.85 -16.10
C ASP A 178 -13.75 2.97 -15.97
N THR A 179 -13.71 1.88 -16.72
CA THR A 179 -12.74 0.78 -16.54
C THR A 179 -11.72 0.74 -17.65
N LEU A 180 -10.45 0.54 -17.30
CA LEU A 180 -9.38 0.44 -18.28
C LEU A 180 -9.41 -0.93 -18.98
N GLN A 181 -9.79 -0.95 -20.26
CA GLN A 181 -9.95 -2.19 -21.06
C GLN A 181 -8.72 -2.59 -21.89
N VAL A 182 -7.57 -1.96 -21.64
CA VAL A 182 -6.33 -2.22 -22.39
C VAL A 182 -5.83 -3.64 -22.12
N LYS A 183 -5.63 -4.43 -23.17
CA LYS A 183 -5.38 -5.88 -23.11
C LYS A 183 -4.26 -6.26 -22.12
N VAL A 184 -3.10 -5.60 -22.21
CA VAL A 184 -1.97 -5.87 -21.30
C VAL A 184 -2.29 -5.58 -19.84
N CYS A 185 -3.16 -4.60 -19.55
CA CYS A 185 -3.58 -4.25 -18.20
C CYS A 185 -4.60 -5.26 -17.65
N VAL A 186 -5.62 -5.60 -18.45
CA VAL A 186 -6.73 -6.51 -18.06
C VAL A 186 -6.23 -7.92 -17.72
N TYR A 187 -5.07 -8.32 -18.25
CA TYR A 187 -4.45 -9.61 -17.91
C TYR A 187 -4.31 -9.83 -16.39
N CYS A 188 -3.82 -8.81 -15.66
CA CYS A 188 -3.71 -8.82 -14.20
C CYS A 188 -4.89 -8.12 -13.51
N HIS A 189 -5.43 -7.06 -14.12
CA HIS A 189 -6.45 -6.19 -13.53
C HIS A 189 -7.87 -6.63 -13.89
N LYS A 190 -8.24 -7.80 -13.36
CA LYS A 190 -9.56 -8.42 -13.48
C LYS A 190 -10.08 -8.85 -12.11
N GLU A 191 -11.36 -9.19 -12.05
CA GLU A 191 -12.04 -9.55 -10.79
C GLU A 191 -11.78 -10.98 -10.32
N SER A 192 -11.37 -11.89 -11.22
CA SER A 192 -11.21 -13.31 -10.90
C SER A 192 -9.97 -13.94 -11.56
N GLY A 193 -9.49 -15.04 -10.97
CA GLY A 193 -8.32 -15.79 -11.42
C GLY A 193 -7.09 -15.60 -10.51
N PHE A 194 -6.09 -16.46 -10.71
CA PHE A 194 -4.91 -16.53 -9.83
C PHE A 194 -4.10 -15.22 -9.77
N ALA A 195 -3.99 -14.52 -10.89
CA ALA A 195 -3.25 -13.26 -10.99
C ALA A 195 -4.14 -12.00 -10.85
N ALA A 196 -5.41 -12.17 -10.45
CA ALA A 196 -6.37 -11.07 -10.34
C ALA A 196 -5.93 -10.05 -9.29
N ARG A 197 -5.93 -8.77 -9.67
CA ARG A 197 -5.58 -7.63 -8.81
C ARG A 197 -6.69 -6.58 -8.71
N GLY A 198 -7.86 -6.87 -9.28
CA GLY A 198 -8.98 -5.96 -9.34
C GLY A 198 -8.89 -5.03 -10.54
N THR A 199 -10.06 -4.62 -11.01
CA THR A 199 -10.20 -3.74 -12.17
C THR A 199 -9.60 -2.36 -11.89
N LEU A 200 -8.89 -1.80 -12.88
CA LEU A 200 -8.41 -0.43 -12.83
C LEU A 200 -9.53 0.50 -13.32
N THR A 201 -9.83 1.51 -12.51
CA THR A 201 -10.84 2.52 -12.83
C THR A 201 -10.19 3.87 -13.09
N ARG A 202 -10.96 4.83 -13.61
CA ARG A 202 -10.48 6.18 -13.89
C ARG A 202 -10.08 6.93 -12.62
N GLN A 203 -10.66 6.59 -11.47
CA GLN A 203 -10.17 7.07 -10.16
C GLN A 203 -8.69 6.78 -9.92
N ASN A 204 -8.14 5.75 -10.57
CA ASN A 204 -6.73 5.38 -10.46
C ASN A 204 -5.84 6.04 -11.52
N ALA A 205 -6.36 6.96 -12.35
CA ALA A 205 -5.66 7.53 -13.51
C ALA A 205 -4.28 8.10 -13.15
N VAL A 206 -4.17 8.87 -12.07
CA VAL A 206 -2.89 9.45 -11.61
C VAL A 206 -1.87 8.35 -11.28
N THR A 207 -2.33 7.31 -10.58
CA THR A 207 -1.48 6.15 -10.25
C THR A 207 -1.07 5.36 -11.50
N ILE A 208 -2.02 5.13 -12.42
CA ILE A 208 -1.77 4.40 -13.67
C ILE A 208 -0.72 5.15 -14.49
N GLN A 209 -0.89 6.47 -14.64
CA GLN A 209 0.03 7.33 -15.37
C GLN A 209 1.46 7.18 -14.82
N PHE A 210 1.63 7.42 -13.52
CA PHE A 210 2.94 7.33 -12.87
C PHE A 210 3.60 5.95 -13.09
N LEU A 211 2.84 4.86 -12.89
CA LEU A 211 3.39 3.51 -13.00
C LEU A 211 3.78 3.13 -14.42
N VAL A 212 3.03 3.58 -15.43
CA VAL A 212 3.33 3.34 -16.84
C VAL A 212 4.52 4.18 -17.28
N GLU A 213 4.56 5.47 -16.94
CA GLU A 213 5.67 6.36 -17.29
C GLU A 213 6.99 5.94 -16.62
N SER A 214 6.92 5.40 -15.41
CA SER A 214 8.09 4.88 -14.68
C SER A 214 8.51 3.47 -15.10
N GLY A 215 7.83 2.83 -16.07
CA GLY A 215 8.14 1.47 -16.52
C GLY A 215 7.86 0.38 -15.47
N ILE A 216 7.07 0.70 -14.44
CA ILE A 216 6.70 -0.23 -13.36
C ILE A 216 5.48 -1.08 -13.76
N MET A 217 4.62 -0.53 -14.61
CA MET A 217 3.47 -1.20 -15.19
C MET A 217 3.60 -1.23 -16.73
N PRO A 218 3.37 -2.40 -17.35
CA PRO A 218 3.09 -3.71 -16.76
C PRO A 218 4.35 -4.32 -16.10
N PRO A 219 4.18 -5.23 -15.13
CA PRO A 219 5.32 -5.87 -14.48
C PRO A 219 6.08 -6.81 -15.44
N PHE A 220 7.29 -7.24 -15.04
CA PHE A 220 8.13 -8.21 -15.75
C PHE A 220 8.63 -7.75 -17.13
N GLY A 221 8.67 -6.45 -17.38
CA GLY A 221 9.20 -5.91 -18.63
C GLY A 221 8.35 -6.23 -19.85
N ILE A 222 7.07 -6.59 -19.66
CA ILE A 222 6.15 -6.79 -20.77
C ILE A 222 6.03 -5.45 -21.52
N PRO A 223 6.30 -5.40 -22.84
CA PRO A 223 6.22 -4.15 -23.57
C PRO A 223 4.76 -3.71 -23.74
N ILE A 224 4.52 -2.40 -23.67
CA ILE A 224 3.25 -1.79 -24.06
C ILE A 224 3.39 -1.35 -25.51
N SER A 225 2.49 -1.80 -26.39
CA SER A 225 2.49 -1.35 -27.78
C SER A 225 2.17 0.16 -27.89
N VAL A 226 2.54 0.78 -29.01
CA VAL A 226 2.21 2.20 -29.26
C VAL A 226 0.69 2.44 -29.24
N GLY A 227 -0.10 1.48 -29.75
CA GLY A 227 -1.56 1.54 -29.72
C GLY A 227 -2.11 1.49 -28.29
N GLU A 228 -1.68 0.51 -27.49
CA GLU A 228 -2.08 0.41 -26.08
C GLU A 228 -1.65 1.64 -25.27
N LYS A 229 -0.48 2.20 -25.53
CA LYS A 229 -0.03 3.44 -24.88
C LYS A 229 -0.96 4.62 -25.18
N LYS A 230 -1.43 4.76 -26.42
CA LYS A 230 -2.43 5.78 -26.80
C LYS A 230 -3.77 5.54 -26.10
N GLU A 231 -4.22 4.28 -26.00
CA GLU A 231 -5.45 3.93 -25.29
C GLU A 231 -5.37 4.24 -23.79
N ILE A 232 -4.25 3.93 -23.14
CA ILE A 232 -4.00 4.29 -21.74
C ILE A 232 -4.03 5.82 -21.57
N GLN A 233 -3.37 6.57 -22.45
CA GLN A 233 -3.35 8.03 -22.37
C GLN A 233 -4.73 8.65 -22.57
N ARG A 234 -5.51 8.14 -23.53
CA ARG A 234 -6.91 8.53 -23.73
C ARG A 234 -7.75 8.24 -22.49
N PHE A 235 -7.57 7.05 -21.91
CA PHE A 235 -8.23 6.68 -20.66
C PHE A 235 -7.82 7.59 -19.50
N ILE A 236 -6.57 8.03 -19.38
CA ILE A 236 -6.15 8.96 -18.31
C ILE A 236 -6.77 10.35 -18.52
N ARG A 237 -6.84 10.83 -19.77
CA ARG A 237 -7.32 12.20 -20.11
C ARG A 237 -8.83 12.34 -20.12
N GLY A 238 -9.56 11.27 -20.45
CA GLY A 238 -11.02 11.28 -20.56
C GLY A 238 -11.59 11.69 -21.90
N PHE A 239 -10.76 11.80 -22.94
CA PHE A 239 -11.15 12.09 -24.32
C PHE A 239 -10.07 11.57 -25.28
#